data_AF-A0A529TPT4-F1
#
_entry.id   AF-A0A529TPT4-F1
#
_cell.length_a   1.000
_cell.length_b   1.000
_cell.length_c   1.000
_cell.angle_alpha   90.00
_cell.angle_beta   90.00
_cell.angle_gamma   90.00
#
_symmetry.space_group_name_H-M   'P 1'
#
loop_
_entity.id
_entity.type
_entity.pdbx_description
1 polymer ?
#
loop_
_entity_poly.entity_id
_entity_poly.type
_entity_poly.pdbx_seq_one_letter_code
_entity_poly.pdbx_strand_id
1 'polypeptide(L)'
;MFDAYIICGTPRTGSTLLCNLLKSTNKTGAPHSFYRRQDITEWAEEWGLPGRDTMSELDFDVTYLNAAIKAGKGVFGLRLMRENLDELSAILDRIHPGLPSDRARFERAFGRVLYMHLSREDKLAQAVSLVKAQQTGLWHIAPDGTEIERVGQPAEPRYDFQRISDEVSELQAYDTAWNVWFAQQGVAPLR
;
A
#
# COMPACT_ATOMS: atom_id res chain seq x y z
N MET A 1 -21.83 1.92 -8.76
CA MET A 1 -21.08 0.83 -8.13
C MET A 1 -19.60 1.06 -8.46
N PHE A 2 -18.68 0.76 -7.54
CA PHE A 2 -17.24 0.92 -7.74
C PHE A 2 -16.65 -0.40 -8.26
N ASP A 3 -15.65 -0.31 -9.13
CA ASP A 3 -14.93 -1.46 -9.70
C ASP A 3 -13.71 -1.82 -8.83
N ALA A 4 -13.15 -0.81 -8.16
CA ALA A 4 -12.00 -0.94 -7.29
C ALA A 4 -12.06 0.00 -6.08
N TYR A 5 -11.22 -0.26 -5.09
CA TYR A 5 -10.94 0.68 -4.01
C TYR A 5 -9.45 0.70 -3.65
N ILE A 6 -8.98 1.85 -3.20
CA ILE A 6 -7.61 2.06 -2.72
C ILE A 6 -7.66 2.55 -1.27
N ILE A 7 -7.03 1.79 -0.39
CA ILE A 7 -6.73 2.17 0.99
C ILE A 7 -5.42 2.96 0.96
N CYS A 8 -5.54 4.27 0.95
CA CYS A 8 -4.45 5.23 1.04
C CYS A 8 -4.05 5.40 2.50
N GLY A 9 -2.80 5.12 2.85
CA GLY A 9 -2.35 5.30 4.22
C GLY A 9 -0.85 5.46 4.34
N THR A 10 -0.37 5.33 5.57
CA THR A 10 1.05 5.28 5.91
C THR A 10 1.30 4.04 6.75
N PRO A 11 2.54 3.57 6.91
CA PRO A 11 2.83 2.45 7.79
C PRO A 11 2.23 2.65 9.19
N ARG A 12 1.68 1.59 9.80
CA ARG A 12 1.13 1.60 11.18
C ARG A 12 -0.16 2.41 11.41
N THR A 13 -0.99 2.62 10.38
CA THR A 13 -2.34 3.24 10.53
C THR A 13 -3.47 2.23 10.73
N GLY A 14 -3.17 0.94 10.84
CA GLY A 14 -4.19 -0.11 10.94
C GLY A 14 -4.73 -0.60 9.59
N SER A 15 -4.12 -0.21 8.48
CA SER A 15 -4.51 -0.64 7.13
C SER A 15 -4.49 -2.16 6.94
N THR A 16 -3.61 -2.91 7.61
CA THR A 16 -3.65 -4.39 7.62
C THR A 16 -4.92 -4.93 8.28
N LEU A 17 -5.33 -4.36 9.42
CA LEU A 17 -6.56 -4.75 10.09
C LEU A 17 -7.76 -4.50 9.17
N LEU A 18 -7.81 -3.33 8.53
CA LEU A 18 -8.87 -3.02 7.57
C LEU A 18 -8.85 -3.99 6.37
N CYS A 19 -7.68 -4.32 5.82
CA CYS A 19 -7.56 -5.31 4.76
C CYS A 19 -8.15 -6.67 5.17
N ASN A 20 -7.83 -7.13 6.38
CA ASN A 20 -8.33 -8.41 6.91
C ASN A 20 -9.85 -8.38 7.12
N LEU A 21 -10.38 -7.29 7.67
CA LEU A 21 -11.82 -7.11 7.85
C LEU A 21 -12.56 -7.08 6.51
N LEU A 22 -12.08 -6.32 5.53
CA LEU A 22 -12.64 -6.29 4.17
C LEU A 22 -12.62 -7.67 3.54
N LYS A 23 -11.46 -8.34 3.54
CA LYS A 23 -11.32 -9.71 3.03
C LYS A 23 -12.30 -10.69 3.68
N SER A 24 -12.51 -10.58 5.00
CA SER A 24 -13.44 -11.45 5.75
C SER A 24 -14.91 -11.34 5.30
N THR A 25 -15.29 -10.24 4.64
CA THR A 25 -16.66 -10.05 4.13
C THR A 25 -16.99 -10.98 2.97
N ASN A 26 -15.97 -11.55 2.30
CA ASN A 26 -16.09 -12.28 1.03
C ASN A 26 -16.81 -11.49 -0.09
N LYS A 27 -16.91 -10.15 0.04
CA LYS A 27 -17.62 -9.27 -0.91
C LYS A 27 -16.75 -8.17 -1.49
N THR A 28 -15.64 -7.84 -0.83
CA THR A 28 -14.76 -6.72 -1.21
C THR A 28 -13.39 -7.19 -1.69
N GLY A 29 -13.29 -8.41 -2.23
CA GLY A 29 -12.02 -8.97 -2.68
C GLY A 29 -10.99 -9.16 -1.57
N ALA A 30 -9.71 -9.23 -1.95
CA ALA A 30 -8.57 -9.50 -1.07
C ALA A 30 -7.52 -8.38 -1.19
N PRO A 31 -7.72 -7.23 -0.50
CA PRO A 31 -6.82 -6.09 -0.63
C PRO A 31 -5.43 -6.37 -0.08
N HIS A 32 -4.40 -6.04 -0.84
CA HIS A 32 -2.99 -6.19 -0.43
C HIS A 32 -2.11 -5.04 -0.92
N SER A 33 -0.86 -4.99 -0.47
CA SER A 33 0.18 -4.08 -0.98
C SER A 33 0.88 -4.63 -2.22
N PHE A 34 0.12 -4.85 -3.30
CA PHE A 34 0.66 -5.36 -4.57
C PHE A 34 1.74 -4.46 -5.20
N TYR A 35 1.83 -3.19 -4.80
CA TYR A 35 2.81 -2.24 -5.31
C TYR A 35 3.76 -1.72 -4.22
N ARG A 36 3.98 -2.49 -3.15
CA ARG A 36 5.11 -2.23 -2.25
C ARG A 36 6.39 -2.66 -2.96
N ARG A 37 7.33 -1.73 -3.14
CA ARG A 37 8.58 -1.94 -3.91
C ARG A 37 9.31 -3.23 -3.56
N GLN A 38 9.40 -3.55 -2.27
CA GLN A 38 10.11 -4.75 -1.79
C GLN A 38 9.42 -6.06 -2.20
N ASP A 39 8.11 -6.04 -2.48
CA ASP A 39 7.31 -7.25 -2.69
C ASP A 39 7.07 -7.55 -4.16
N ILE A 40 7.41 -6.64 -5.09
CA ILE A 40 7.05 -6.81 -6.51
C ILE A 40 7.64 -8.10 -7.08
N THR A 41 8.88 -8.42 -6.72
CA THR A 41 9.53 -9.67 -7.14
C THR A 41 8.83 -10.89 -6.53
N GLU A 42 8.54 -10.85 -5.23
CA GLU A 42 7.86 -11.94 -4.52
C GLU A 42 6.46 -12.21 -5.09
N TRP A 43 5.67 -11.17 -5.35
CA TRP A 43 4.35 -11.30 -5.99
C TRP A 43 4.44 -11.88 -7.40
N ALA A 44 5.42 -11.43 -8.19
CA ALA A 44 5.63 -11.95 -9.54
C ALA A 44 5.95 -13.45 -9.51
N GLU A 45 6.80 -13.88 -8.57
CA GLU A 45 7.12 -15.30 -8.35
C GLU A 45 5.89 -16.09 -7.87
N GLU A 46 5.13 -15.57 -6.90
CA GLU A 46 3.90 -16.21 -6.39
C GLU A 46 2.85 -16.43 -7.49
N TRP A 47 2.73 -15.47 -8.42
CA TRP A 47 1.80 -15.57 -9.55
C TRP A 47 2.37 -16.31 -10.76
N GLY A 48 3.62 -16.79 -10.69
CA GLY A 48 4.28 -17.52 -11.76
C GLY A 48 4.52 -16.67 -13.01
N LEU A 49 4.79 -15.37 -12.84
CA LEU A 49 5.09 -14.48 -13.96
C LEU A 49 6.52 -14.75 -14.48
N PRO A 50 6.78 -14.54 -15.78
CA PRO A 50 8.14 -14.63 -16.29
C PRO A 50 9.04 -13.56 -15.65
N GLY A 51 10.32 -13.87 -15.52
CA GLY A 51 11.31 -12.96 -14.93
C GLY A 51 11.37 -11.62 -15.67
N ARG A 52 11.68 -10.54 -14.94
CA ARG A 52 11.78 -9.17 -15.50
C ARG A 52 12.78 -9.07 -16.65
N ASP A 53 13.81 -9.92 -16.66
CA ASP A 53 14.86 -10.00 -17.68
C ASP A 53 14.42 -10.71 -18.98
N THR A 54 13.27 -11.37 -18.96
CA THR A 54 12.75 -12.15 -20.11
C THR A 54 11.86 -11.33 -21.05
N MET A 55 11.51 -10.09 -20.70
CA MET A 55 10.63 -9.22 -21.48
C MET A 55 11.00 -7.74 -21.32
N SER A 56 10.35 -6.87 -22.08
CA SER A 56 10.53 -5.42 -21.89
C SER A 56 9.93 -4.94 -20.57
N GLU A 57 10.40 -3.80 -20.06
CA GLU A 57 9.85 -3.21 -18.83
C GLU A 57 8.34 -2.95 -18.95
N LEU A 58 7.89 -2.47 -20.11
CA LEU A 58 6.47 -2.22 -20.38
C LEU A 58 5.66 -3.51 -20.38
N ASP A 59 6.16 -4.58 -21.02
CA ASP A 59 5.47 -5.87 -21.05
C ASP A 59 5.38 -6.48 -19.64
N PHE A 60 6.42 -6.30 -18.82
CA PHE A 60 6.40 -6.72 -17.43
C PHE A 60 5.36 -5.94 -16.63
N ASP A 61 5.35 -4.61 -16.75
CA ASP A 61 4.41 -3.73 -16.05
C ASP A 61 2.95 -4.07 -16.40
N VAL A 62 2.65 -4.32 -17.68
CA VAL A 62 1.33 -4.78 -18.15
C VAL A 62 0.96 -6.15 -17.59
N THR A 63 1.89 -7.11 -17.65
CA THR A 63 1.67 -8.48 -17.16
C THR A 63 1.42 -8.48 -15.65
N TYR A 64 2.22 -7.72 -14.92
CA TYR A 64 2.10 -7.57 -13.47
C TYR A 64 0.78 -6.91 -13.06
N LEU A 65 0.38 -5.81 -13.74
CA LEU A 65 -0.90 -5.14 -13.48
C LEU A 65 -2.08 -6.10 -13.64
N ASN A 66 -2.11 -6.87 -14.74
CA ASN A 66 -3.17 -7.84 -14.97
C ASN A 66 -3.21 -8.94 -13.91
N ALA A 67 -2.03 -9.43 -13.48
CA ALA A 67 -1.92 -10.42 -12.41
C ALA A 67 -2.39 -9.88 -11.06
N ALA A 68 -2.00 -8.65 -10.70
CA ALA A 68 -2.43 -7.99 -9.47
C ALA A 68 -3.96 -7.80 -9.44
N ILE A 69 -4.56 -7.33 -10.53
CA ILE A 69 -6.03 -7.18 -10.64
C ILE A 69 -6.73 -8.52 -10.45
N LYS A 70 -6.21 -9.59 -11.07
CA LYS A 70 -6.74 -10.95 -10.93
C LYS A 70 -6.60 -11.49 -9.50
N ALA A 71 -5.46 -11.24 -8.85
CA ALA A 71 -5.18 -11.65 -7.47
C ALA A 71 -6.13 -10.98 -6.47
N GLY A 72 -6.52 -9.73 -6.74
CA GLY A 72 -7.46 -8.98 -5.89
C GLY A 72 -8.87 -9.59 -5.80
N LYS A 73 -9.31 -10.42 -6.77
CA LYS A 73 -10.60 -11.14 -6.88
C LYS A 73 -11.86 -10.30 -6.61
N GLY A 74 -12.80 -10.26 -7.56
CA GLY A 74 -14.05 -9.50 -7.39
C GLY A 74 -13.82 -8.00 -7.53
N VAL A 75 -14.23 -7.19 -6.56
CA VAL A 75 -13.88 -5.75 -6.50
C VAL A 75 -12.39 -5.66 -6.17
N PHE A 76 -11.59 -5.01 -7.02
CA PHE A 76 -10.15 -4.91 -6.81
C PHE A 76 -9.84 -4.01 -5.62
N GLY A 77 -9.09 -4.52 -4.64
CA GLY A 77 -8.67 -3.78 -3.46
C GLY A 77 -7.15 -3.59 -3.43
N LEU A 78 -6.69 -2.37 -3.20
CA LEU A 78 -5.27 -2.06 -3.10
C LEU A 78 -4.97 -1.33 -1.78
N ARG A 79 -3.96 -1.79 -1.04
CA ARG A 79 -3.37 -1.02 0.07
C ARG A 79 -2.13 -0.28 -0.42
N LEU A 80 -2.25 1.03 -0.52
CA LEU A 80 -1.21 1.91 -1.06
C LEU A 80 -0.67 2.83 0.03
N MET A 81 0.59 2.65 0.38
CA MET A 81 1.28 3.56 1.29
C MET A 81 1.82 4.77 0.53
N ARG A 82 1.95 5.93 1.19
CA ARG A 82 2.31 7.19 0.51
C ARG A 82 3.62 7.08 -0.27
N GLU A 83 4.60 6.40 0.32
CA GLU A 83 5.93 6.17 -0.22
C GLU A 83 5.94 5.34 -1.53
N ASN A 84 4.85 4.60 -1.81
CA ASN A 84 4.73 3.78 -3.02
C ASN A 84 3.89 4.45 -4.12
N LEU A 85 3.24 5.59 -3.83
CA LEU A 85 2.34 6.26 -4.78
C LEU A 85 3.06 6.69 -6.07
N ASP A 86 4.21 7.33 -5.93
CA ASP A 86 4.91 7.93 -7.07
C ASP A 86 5.43 6.84 -8.04
N GLU A 87 5.83 5.69 -7.49
CA GLU A 87 6.26 4.52 -8.29
C GLU A 87 5.08 3.86 -9.01
N LEU A 88 3.94 3.69 -8.33
CA LEU A 88 2.73 3.21 -9.00
C LEU A 88 2.29 4.19 -10.11
N SER A 89 2.35 5.50 -9.87
CA SER A 89 2.02 6.49 -10.89
C SER A 89 2.94 6.37 -12.10
N ALA A 90 4.26 6.23 -11.90
CA ALA A 90 5.22 6.04 -12.99
C ALA A 90 4.96 4.76 -13.79
N ILE A 91 4.66 3.64 -13.12
CA ILE A 91 4.28 2.38 -13.77
C ILE A 91 3.03 2.59 -14.65
N LEU A 92 1.98 3.19 -14.09
CA LEU A 92 0.73 3.39 -14.82
C LEU A 92 0.84 4.44 -15.94
N ASP A 93 1.75 5.41 -15.82
CA ASP A 93 2.06 6.34 -16.91
C ASP A 93 2.77 5.65 -18.07
N ARG A 94 3.65 4.68 -17.79
CA ARG A 94 4.28 3.85 -18.82
C ARG A 94 3.26 2.96 -19.55
N ILE A 95 2.32 2.36 -18.81
CA ILE A 95 1.27 1.50 -19.36
C ILE A 95 0.21 2.32 -20.12
N HIS A 96 -0.13 3.51 -19.62
CA HIS A 96 -1.19 4.38 -20.15
C HIS A 96 -0.68 5.81 -20.35
N PRO A 97 0.24 6.02 -21.32
CA PRO A 97 0.90 7.32 -21.50
C PRO A 97 -0.07 8.40 -21.98
N GLY A 98 0.23 9.65 -21.62
CA GLY A 98 -0.49 10.83 -22.09
C GLY A 98 -1.79 11.13 -21.34
N LEU A 99 -2.07 10.43 -20.24
CA LEU A 99 -3.22 10.74 -19.38
C LEU A 99 -2.93 11.97 -18.49
N PRO A 100 -3.94 12.81 -18.22
CA PRO A 100 -3.73 14.14 -17.63
C PRO A 100 -3.45 14.13 -16.13
N SER A 101 -3.64 13.00 -15.43
CA SER A 101 -3.56 12.92 -13.97
C SER A 101 -3.38 11.49 -13.49
N ASP A 102 -2.94 11.32 -12.24
CA ASP A 102 -2.83 10.00 -11.60
C ASP A 102 -4.20 9.36 -11.45
N ARG A 103 -5.22 10.16 -11.11
CA ARG A 103 -6.60 9.67 -11.05
C ARG A 103 -7.04 9.08 -12.39
N ALA A 104 -6.77 9.76 -13.50
CA ALA A 104 -7.12 9.24 -14.82
C ALA A 104 -6.38 7.93 -15.13
N ARG A 105 -5.10 7.84 -14.77
CA ARG A 105 -4.31 6.60 -14.88
C ARG A 105 -4.88 5.47 -14.04
N PHE A 106 -5.27 5.75 -12.80
CA PHE A 106 -5.82 4.77 -11.87
C PHE A 106 -7.20 4.30 -12.33
N GLU A 107 -8.06 5.22 -12.78
CA GLU A 107 -9.37 4.86 -13.33
C GLU A 107 -9.26 4.08 -14.64
N ARG A 108 -8.25 4.37 -15.47
CA ARG A 108 -7.96 3.60 -16.69
C ARG A 108 -7.48 2.17 -16.39
N ALA A 109 -6.73 1.99 -15.31
CA ALA A 109 -6.18 0.69 -14.91
C ALA A 109 -7.20 -0.16 -14.13
N PHE A 110 -7.93 0.44 -13.20
CA PHE A 110 -8.74 -0.27 -12.20
C PHE A 110 -10.26 -0.05 -12.35
N GLY A 111 -10.71 0.80 -13.26
CA GLY A 111 -12.12 1.20 -13.39
C GLY A 111 -12.50 2.30 -12.38
N ARG A 112 -13.77 2.38 -11.99
CA ARG A 112 -14.23 3.40 -11.03
C ARG A 112 -13.69 3.10 -9.64
N VAL A 113 -12.78 3.96 -9.15
CA VAL A 113 -12.08 3.77 -7.88
C VAL A 113 -12.75 4.52 -6.72
N LEU A 114 -12.96 3.81 -5.60
CA LEU A 114 -13.23 4.42 -4.28
C LEU A 114 -11.92 4.62 -3.52
N TYR A 115 -11.68 5.84 -3.02
CA TYR A 115 -10.51 6.12 -2.19
C TYR A 115 -10.89 6.14 -0.71
N MET A 116 -10.14 5.44 0.13
CA MET A 116 -10.27 5.43 1.58
C MET A 116 -8.94 5.92 2.18
N HIS A 117 -8.97 6.97 2.98
CA HIS A 117 -7.77 7.53 3.61
C HIS A 117 -7.71 7.14 5.08
N LEU A 118 -6.76 6.28 5.42
CA LEU A 118 -6.47 5.90 6.79
C LEU A 118 -5.31 6.71 7.36
N SER A 119 -5.63 7.57 8.32
CA SER A 119 -4.68 8.33 9.12
C SER A 119 -4.80 7.96 10.59
N ARG A 120 -3.69 8.08 11.33
CA ARG A 120 -3.66 7.93 12.78
C ARG A 120 -3.31 9.29 13.39
N GLU A 121 -4.21 9.79 14.25
CA GLU A 121 -4.08 11.12 14.85
C GLU A 121 -2.84 11.23 15.75
N ASP A 122 -2.59 10.22 16.58
CA ASP A 122 -1.39 10.15 17.42
C ASP A 122 -0.17 9.65 16.61
N LYS A 123 0.53 10.61 15.99
CA LYS A 123 1.75 10.36 15.21
C LYS A 123 2.92 9.88 16.07
N LEU A 124 2.98 10.25 17.35
CA LEU A 124 4.02 9.76 18.26
C LEU A 124 3.84 8.27 18.51
N ALA A 125 2.63 7.84 18.88
CA ALA A 125 2.35 6.41 19.09
C ALA A 125 2.48 5.60 17.78
N GLN A 126 2.17 6.22 16.62
CA GLN A 126 2.43 5.62 15.32
C GLN A 126 3.93 5.40 15.08
N ALA A 127 4.76 6.42 15.28
CA ALA A 127 6.21 6.37 15.11
C ALA A 127 6.86 5.36 16.06
N VAL A 128 6.51 5.38 17.35
CA VAL A 128 6.97 4.37 18.32
C VAL A 128 6.63 2.96 17.84
N SER A 129 5.42 2.75 17.33
CA SER A 129 5.04 1.44 16.80
C SER A 129 5.82 1.05 15.55
N LEU A 130 6.20 2.00 14.69
CA LEU A 130 6.97 1.75 13.48
C LEU A 130 8.42 1.41 13.82
N VAL A 131 9.06 2.19 14.69
CA VAL A 131 10.43 1.95 15.16
C VAL A 131 10.53 0.58 15.85
N LYS A 132 9.56 0.23 16.71
CA LYS A 132 9.50 -1.11 17.31
C LYS A 132 9.39 -2.22 16.26
N ALA A 133 8.55 -2.06 15.25
CA ALA A 133 8.39 -3.06 14.20
C ALA A 133 9.68 -3.22 13.38
N GLN A 134 10.35 -2.12 13.03
CA GLN A 134 11.64 -2.12 12.33
C GLN A 134 12.74 -2.81 13.15
N GLN A 135 12.83 -2.52 14.46
CA GLN A 135 13.86 -3.10 15.34
C GLN A 135 13.66 -4.58 15.61
N THR A 136 12.41 -4.98 15.88
CA THR A 136 12.10 -6.36 16.30
C THR A 136 11.82 -7.30 15.13
N GLY A 137 11.62 -6.75 13.94
CA GLY A 137 11.09 -7.46 12.77
C GLY A 137 9.61 -7.83 12.87
N LEU A 138 8.92 -7.58 13.99
CA LEU A 138 7.51 -7.98 14.19
C LEU A 138 6.57 -6.86 13.74
N TRP A 139 5.89 -7.07 12.61
CA TRP A 139 5.02 -6.07 11.99
C TRP A 139 3.57 -6.24 12.40
N HIS A 140 3.06 -7.47 12.50
CA HIS A 140 1.65 -7.72 12.80
C HIS A 140 1.46 -8.77 13.90
N ILE A 141 0.54 -8.47 14.80
CA ILE A 141 0.12 -9.32 15.92
C ILE A 141 -1.40 -9.34 15.93
N ALA A 142 -1.98 -10.51 16.13
CA ALA A 142 -3.42 -10.70 16.32
C ALA A 142 -3.88 -10.17 17.69
N PRO A 143 -5.20 -9.93 17.89
CA PRO A 143 -5.73 -9.51 19.18
C PRO A 143 -5.43 -10.47 20.35
N ASP A 144 -5.22 -11.75 20.06
CA ASP A 144 -4.87 -12.80 21.04
C ASP A 144 -3.36 -12.92 21.30
N GLY A 145 -2.53 -12.07 20.66
CA GLY A 145 -1.08 -12.07 20.81
C GLY A 145 -0.34 -12.94 19.81
N THR A 146 -1.02 -13.66 18.92
CA THR A 146 -0.38 -14.49 17.88
C THR A 146 0.37 -13.61 16.88
N GLU A 147 1.62 -13.96 16.57
CA GLU A 147 2.39 -13.28 15.53
C GLU A 147 1.82 -13.59 14.14
N ILE A 148 1.55 -12.55 13.36
CA ILE A 148 1.02 -12.66 11.99
C ILE A 148 2.14 -12.46 10.96
N GLU A 149 3.00 -11.47 11.16
CA GLU A 149 4.06 -11.12 10.20
C GLU A 149 5.35 -10.73 10.93
N ARG A 150 6.40 -11.53 10.72
CA ARG A 150 7.76 -11.27 11.20
C ARG A 150 8.73 -11.27 10.02
N VAL A 151 9.41 -10.15 9.84
CA VAL A 151 10.45 -9.94 8.83
C VAL A 151 11.75 -9.68 9.57
N GLY A 152 12.55 -10.73 9.76
CA GLY A 152 13.85 -10.67 10.42
C GLY A 152 13.92 -11.38 11.78
N GLN A 153 15.12 -11.38 12.37
CA GLN A 153 15.37 -12.05 13.64
C GLN A 153 14.74 -11.28 14.81
N PRO A 154 14.12 -11.97 15.78
CA PRO A 154 13.62 -11.32 16.99
C PRO A 154 14.72 -10.54 17.72
N ALA A 155 14.40 -9.32 18.12
CA ALA A 155 15.26 -8.49 18.93
C ALA A 155 14.44 -7.73 19.97
N GLU A 156 15.07 -7.41 21.11
CA GLU A 156 14.48 -6.54 22.12
C GLU A 156 14.48 -5.08 21.63
N PRO A 157 13.32 -4.40 21.58
CA PRO A 157 13.27 -3.03 21.13
C PRO A 157 13.97 -2.10 22.13
N ARG A 158 14.68 -1.11 21.61
CA ARG A 158 15.40 -0.11 22.42
C ARG A 158 14.88 1.28 22.10
N TYR A 159 14.74 2.08 23.14
CA TYR A 159 14.37 3.48 22.96
C TYR A 159 15.47 4.22 22.18
N ASP A 160 15.04 4.93 21.14
CA ASP A 160 15.88 5.79 20.31
C ASP A 160 15.09 7.07 20.03
N PHE A 161 15.40 8.14 20.76
CA PHE A 161 14.69 9.41 20.65
C PHE A 161 14.80 9.99 19.24
N GLN A 162 16.01 10.00 18.67
CA GLN A 162 16.25 10.63 17.38
C GLN A 162 15.47 9.89 16.29
N ARG A 163 15.57 8.55 16.28
CA ARG A 163 14.83 7.73 15.32
C ARG A 163 13.32 7.92 15.43
N ILE A 164 12.76 7.97 16.64
CA ILE A 164 11.33 8.21 16.84
C ILE A 164 10.95 9.62 16.36
N SER A 165 11.74 10.64 16.68
CA SER A 165 11.50 12.02 16.25
C SER A 165 11.50 12.18 14.73
N ASP A 166 12.45 11.52 14.05
CA ASP A 166 12.55 11.52 12.60
C ASP A 166 11.30 10.86 11.97
N GLU A 167 10.89 9.71 12.51
CA GLU A 167 9.70 8.98 12.04
C GLU A 167 8.40 9.76 12.30
N VAL A 168 8.28 10.51 13.39
CA VAL A 168 7.12 11.42 13.60
C VAL A 168 7.06 12.45 12.48
N SER A 169 8.19 13.08 12.17
CA SER A 169 8.28 14.12 11.15
C SER A 169 7.95 13.57 9.75
N GLU A 170 8.49 12.39 9.42
CA GLU A 170 8.23 11.72 8.15
C GLU A 170 6.76 11.28 8.01
N LEU A 171 6.17 10.69 9.06
CA LEU A 171 4.76 10.28 9.06
C LEU A 171 3.79 11.47 8.96
N GLN A 172 4.15 12.63 9.52
CA GLN A 172 3.39 13.87 9.33
C GLN A 172 3.50 14.40 7.90
N ALA A 173 4.68 14.33 7.31
CA ALA A 173 4.91 14.72 5.93
C ALA A 173 4.12 13.83 4.96
N TYR A 174 4.13 12.51 5.15
CA TYR A 174 3.34 11.59 4.31
C TYR A 174 1.83 11.82 4.44
N ASP A 175 1.32 12.07 5.64
CA ASP A 175 -0.09 12.37 5.85
C ASP A 175 -0.51 13.65 5.12
N THR A 176 0.31 14.69 5.25
CA THR A 176 0.12 15.96 4.53
C THR A 176 0.15 15.73 3.02
N ALA A 177 1.12 14.95 2.53
CA ALA A 177 1.29 14.66 1.12
C ALA A 177 0.12 13.87 0.51
N TRP A 178 -0.55 13.00 1.27
CA TRP A 178 -1.80 12.37 0.83
C TRP A 178 -2.90 13.40 0.62
N ASN A 179 -3.10 14.30 1.58
CA ASN A 179 -4.12 15.35 1.49
C ASN A 179 -3.87 16.29 0.30
N VAL A 180 -2.62 16.67 0.06
CA VAL A 180 -2.22 17.45 -1.12
C VAL A 180 -2.52 16.69 -2.41
N TRP A 181 -2.16 15.41 -2.49
CA TRP A 181 -2.45 14.59 -3.67
C TRP A 181 -3.95 14.49 -3.93
N PHE A 182 -4.78 14.22 -2.91
CA PHE A 182 -6.24 14.17 -3.08
C PHE A 182 -6.80 15.47 -3.65
N ALA A 183 -6.34 16.62 -3.15
CA ALA A 183 -6.76 17.92 -3.66
C ALA A 183 -6.35 18.12 -5.13
N GLN A 184 -5.11 17.78 -5.48
CA GLN A 184 -4.60 17.87 -6.86
C GLN A 184 -5.36 16.94 -7.83
N GLN A 185 -5.77 15.77 -7.36
CA GLN A 185 -6.53 14.80 -8.16
C GLN A 185 -8.05 15.04 -8.16
N GLY A 186 -8.54 16.03 -7.41
CA GLY A 186 -9.98 16.26 -7.23
C GLY A 186 -10.71 15.07 -6.59
N VAL A 187 -10.05 14.37 -5.66
CA VAL A 187 -10.57 13.19 -4.95
C VAL A 187 -11.05 13.60 -3.56
N ALA A 188 -12.28 13.20 -3.22
CA ALA A 188 -12.80 13.26 -1.86
C ALA A 188 -12.77 11.84 -1.26
N PRO A 189 -11.78 11.50 -0.42
CA PRO A 189 -11.68 10.15 0.15
C PRO A 189 -12.67 9.93 1.29
N LEU A 190 -13.09 8.67 1.48
CA LEU A 190 -13.71 8.22 2.73
C LEU A 190 -12.66 8.27 3.85
N ARG A 191 -13.04 8.67 5.07
CA ARG A 191 -12.17 8.78 6.24
C ARG A 191 -12.76 8.01 7.41
#